data_AF-A0A849SKR0-F1
#
_entry.id   AF-A0A849SKR0-F1
#
_cell.length_a   1.000
_cell.length_b   1.000
_cell.length_c   1.000
_cell.angle_alpha   90.00
_cell.angle_beta   90.00
_cell.angle_gamma   90.00
#
_symmetry.space_group_name_H-M   'P 1'
#
loop_
_entity.id
_entity.type
_entity.pdbx_description
1 polymer ?
#
loop_
_entity_poly.entity_id
_entity_poly.type
_entity_poly.pdbx_seq_one_letter_code
_entity_poly.pdbx_strand_id
1 'polypeptide(L)'
;PGEEDFGMLPVEALAAGCPVIALGVGGALETVGRGASDEALARVRAGGVARVPGGILFGTASVAGMRAAIEAFERERFDPFELRALAEPFAPERFDREFDAVLAHGLEAWNKRPARGGVR
;
A
#
# COMPACT_ATOMS: atom_id res chain seq x y z
N PRO A 1 11.47 12.91 -4.89
CA PRO A 1 10.43 11.98 -4.40
C PRO A 1 9.19 12.80 -4.02
N GLY A 2 8.06 12.54 -4.66
CA GLY A 2 6.81 13.21 -4.30
C GLY A 2 6.28 12.61 -3.01
N GLU A 3 6.07 13.44 -2.00
CA GLU A 3 5.12 13.14 -0.93
C GLU A 3 3.75 13.11 -1.62
N GLU A 4 3.18 11.91 -1.77
CA GLU A 4 1.82 11.76 -2.26
C GLU A 4 0.97 11.38 -1.07
N ASP A 5 0.11 12.32 -0.66
CA ASP A 5 -0.57 12.30 0.63
C ASP A 5 -1.53 11.12 0.84
N PHE A 6 -1.87 10.39 -0.25
CA PHE A 6 -2.85 9.29 -0.22
C PHE A 6 -2.28 7.92 -0.58
N GLY A 7 -1.07 7.81 -1.13
CA GLY A 7 -0.52 6.54 -1.59
C GLY A 7 -1.27 5.92 -2.78
N MET A 8 -2.05 6.68 -3.54
CA MET A 8 -2.81 6.18 -4.70
C MET A 8 -1.93 5.92 -5.93
N LEU A 9 -0.87 6.69 -6.16
CA LEU A 9 -0.06 6.53 -7.37
C LEU A 9 0.53 5.11 -7.52
N PRO A 10 1.09 4.49 -6.46
CA PRO A 10 1.48 3.08 -6.52
C PRO A 10 0.32 2.15 -6.87
N VAL A 11 -0.88 2.39 -6.34
CA VAL A 11 -2.06 1.56 -6.60
C VAL A 11 -2.48 1.65 -8.07
N GLU A 12 -2.52 2.86 -8.64
CA GLU A 12 -2.85 3.08 -10.05
C GLU A 12 -1.83 2.41 -10.99
N ALA A 13 -0.54 2.55 -10.68
CA ALA A 13 0.52 1.90 -11.43
C ALA A 13 0.36 0.37 -11.41
N LEU A 14 0.14 -0.21 -10.22
CA LEU A 14 -0.07 -1.65 -10.06
C LEU A 14 -1.33 -2.13 -10.80
N ALA A 15 -2.44 -1.39 -10.73
CA ALA A 15 -3.67 -1.67 -11.48
C ALA A 15 -3.47 -1.60 -13.01
N ALA A 16 -2.54 -0.77 -13.49
CA ALA A 16 -2.16 -0.76 -14.90
C ALA A 16 -1.23 -1.94 -15.29
N GLY A 17 -0.75 -2.72 -14.31
CA GLY A 17 0.26 -3.76 -14.49
C GLY A 17 1.69 -3.22 -14.58
N CYS A 18 1.94 -2.04 -14.00
CA CYS A 18 3.23 -1.37 -13.99
C CYS A 18 3.90 -1.53 -12.61
N PRO A 19 5.06 -2.20 -12.52
CA PRO A 19 5.77 -2.35 -11.25
C PRO A 19 6.41 -1.03 -10.83
N VAL A 20 6.56 -0.84 -9.51
CA VAL A 20 6.93 0.47 -8.93
C VAL A 20 8.30 0.42 -8.25
N ILE A 21 9.13 1.43 -8.51
CA ILE A 21 10.30 1.72 -7.68
C ILE A 21 9.91 2.80 -6.67
N ALA A 22 9.99 2.50 -5.38
CA ALA A 22 9.58 3.44 -4.33
C ALA A 22 10.54 3.44 -3.13
N LEU A 23 10.58 4.57 -2.43
CA LEU A 23 11.21 4.63 -1.11
C LEU A 23 10.36 3.80 -0.13
N GLY A 24 10.98 2.90 0.63
CA GLY A 24 10.30 1.95 1.52
C GLY A 24 9.78 2.58 2.81
N VAL A 25 8.90 3.57 2.69
CA VAL A 25 8.27 4.29 3.81
C VAL A 25 6.77 4.44 3.56
N GLY A 26 5.98 4.56 4.64
CA GLY A 26 4.55 4.84 4.56
C GLY A 26 3.79 3.87 3.65
N GLY A 27 2.86 4.41 2.86
CA GLY A 27 1.98 3.64 1.98
C GLY A 27 2.69 2.76 0.94
N ALA A 28 3.96 3.04 0.59
CA ALA A 28 4.73 2.18 -0.31
C ALA A 28 4.98 0.78 0.29
N LEU A 29 5.10 0.68 1.61
CA LEU A 29 5.23 -0.60 2.31
C LEU A 29 3.92 -1.41 2.26
N GLU A 30 2.79 -0.73 2.28
CA GLU A 30 1.44 -1.32 2.34
C GLU A 30 0.84 -1.63 0.96
N THR A 31 1.36 -0.98 -0.08
CA THR A 31 0.96 -1.12 -1.49
C THR A 31 1.99 -1.96 -2.25
N VAL A 32 3.11 -1.35 -2.66
CA VAL A 32 4.21 -2.01 -3.41
C VAL A 32 4.80 -3.19 -2.63
N GLY A 33 4.95 -3.02 -1.31
CA GLY A 33 5.47 -4.04 -0.40
C GLY A 33 4.46 -5.08 0.07
N ARG A 34 3.19 -5.02 -0.35
CA ARG A 34 2.15 -5.95 0.11
C ARG A 34 2.54 -7.40 -0.19
N GLY A 35 2.62 -8.22 0.85
CA GLY A 35 3.04 -9.63 0.74
C GLY A 35 4.55 -9.83 0.63
N ALA A 36 5.37 -8.79 0.82
CA ALA A 36 6.82 -8.94 0.93
C ALA A 36 7.21 -9.72 2.18
N SER A 37 8.32 -10.47 2.10
CA SER A 37 8.84 -11.19 3.26
C SER A 37 9.46 -10.25 4.30
N ASP A 38 9.52 -10.71 5.55
CA ASP A 38 10.12 -9.93 6.63
C ASP A 38 11.60 -9.63 6.38
N GLU A 39 12.33 -10.53 5.73
CA GLU A 39 13.74 -10.34 5.36
C GLU A 39 13.90 -9.23 4.32
N ALA A 40 13.01 -9.17 3.33
CA ALA A 40 13.01 -8.12 2.32
C ALA A 40 12.74 -6.76 2.98
N LEU A 41 11.73 -6.68 3.86
CA LEU A 41 11.39 -5.45 4.57
C LEU A 41 12.47 -5.05 5.58
N ALA A 42 13.11 -5.99 6.26
CA ALA A 42 14.22 -5.71 7.16
C ALA A 42 15.42 -5.11 6.41
N ARG A 43 15.74 -5.63 5.22
CA ARG A 43 16.79 -5.07 4.36
C ARG A 43 16.49 -3.63 3.95
N VAL A 44 15.24 -3.34 3.57
CA VAL A 44 14.81 -1.99 3.21
C VAL A 44 14.91 -1.05 4.42
N ARG A 45 14.46 -1.47 5.61
CA ARG A 45 14.59 -0.67 6.85
C ARG A 45 16.05 -0.38 7.22
N ALA A 46 16.97 -1.28 6.89
CA ALA A 46 18.40 -1.08 7.09
C ALA A 46 19.06 -0.17 6.03
N GLY A 47 18.27 0.44 5.13
CA GLY A 47 18.76 1.32 4.06
C GLY A 47 19.07 0.62 2.74
N GLY A 48 18.85 -0.70 2.66
CA GLY A 48 19.14 -1.51 1.47
C GLY A 48 18.05 -1.46 0.41
N VAL A 49 18.21 -2.30 -0.63
CA VAL A 49 17.27 -2.46 -1.76
C VAL A 49 16.73 -3.89 -1.76
N ALA A 50 15.43 -4.05 -1.97
CA ALA A 50 14.80 -5.36 -2.08
C ALA A 50 13.73 -5.41 -3.17
N ARG A 51 13.66 -6.54 -3.88
CA ARG A 51 12.51 -6.93 -4.67
C ARG A 51 11.35 -7.27 -3.73
N VAL A 52 10.20 -6.69 -4.01
CA VAL A 52 8.92 -6.96 -3.34
C VAL A 52 7.87 -7.30 -4.41
N PRO A 53 6.68 -7.81 -4.03
CA PRO A 53 5.69 -8.23 -5.03
C PRO A 53 5.31 -7.15 -6.04
N GLY A 54 5.16 -5.89 -5.60
CA GLY A 54 4.78 -4.79 -6.48
C GLY A 54 5.93 -4.10 -7.21
N GLY A 55 7.19 -4.50 -7.00
CA GLY A 55 8.33 -3.80 -7.59
C GLY A 55 9.62 -3.86 -6.77
N ILE A 56 10.30 -2.72 -6.63
CA ILE A 56 11.54 -2.56 -5.88
C ILE A 56 11.36 -1.47 -4.83
N LEU A 57 11.73 -1.79 -3.59
CA LEU A 57 11.84 -0.80 -2.53
C LEU A 57 13.30 -0.52 -2.20
N PHE A 58 13.60 0.75 -1.92
CA PHE A 58 14.90 1.18 -1.41
C PHE A 58 14.75 1.96 -0.11
N GLY A 59 15.69 1.77 0.82
CA GLY A 59 15.58 2.26 2.19
C GLY A 59 16.12 3.66 2.44
N THR A 60 16.96 4.18 1.53
CA THR A 60 17.64 5.47 1.73
C THR A 60 17.32 6.43 0.60
N ALA A 61 16.74 7.58 0.93
CA ALA A 61 16.44 8.66 -0.01
C ALA A 61 17.71 9.38 -0.49
N SER A 62 18.56 8.68 -1.24
CA SER A 62 19.81 9.16 -1.82
C SER A 62 19.93 8.79 -3.29
N VAL A 63 20.80 9.50 -4.00
CA VAL A 63 21.13 9.17 -5.40
C VAL A 63 21.67 7.74 -5.52
N ALA A 64 22.51 7.30 -4.56
CA ALA A 64 23.05 5.95 -4.53
C ALA A 64 21.96 4.89 -4.32
N GLY A 65 21.01 5.15 -3.41
CA GLY A 65 19.88 4.25 -3.15
C GLY A 65 18.97 4.12 -4.37
N MET A 66 18.62 5.25 -5.01
CA MET A 66 17.80 5.25 -6.23
C MET A 66 18.50 4.53 -7.38
N ARG A 67 19.81 4.77 -7.58
CA ARG A 67 20.59 4.05 -8.60
C ARG A 67 20.56 2.55 -8.37
N ALA A 68 20.83 2.11 -7.14
CA ALA A 68 20.81 0.69 -6.79
C ALA A 68 19.42 0.07 -7.03
N ALA A 69 18.34 0.82 -6.78
CA ALA A 69 16.97 0.39 -7.04
C ALA A 69 16.70 0.20 -8.55
N ILE A 70 17.13 1.14 -9.39
CA ILE A 70 17.00 1.05 -10.85
C ILE A 70 17.79 -0.16 -11.38
N GLU A 71 19.04 -0.30 -10.96
CA GLU A 71 19.87 -1.44 -11.38
C GLU A 71 19.26 -2.78 -10.95
N ALA A 72 18.70 -2.86 -9.73
CA ALA A 72 17.99 -4.05 -9.27
C ALA A 72 16.74 -4.33 -10.13
N PHE A 73 15.95 -3.28 -10.40
CA PHE A 73 14.72 -3.37 -11.19
C PHE A 73 14.97 -3.92 -12.61
N GLU A 74 16.02 -3.46 -13.29
CA GLU A 74 16.38 -3.91 -14.65
C GLU A 74 16.66 -5.41 -14.76
N ARG A 75 16.94 -6.10 -13.64
CA ARG A 75 17.24 -7.54 -13.61
C ARG A 75 16.01 -8.39 -13.28
N GLU A 76 14.92 -7.76 -12.90
CA GLU A 76 13.71 -8.43 -12.43
C GLU A 76 12.64 -8.51 -13.53
N ARG A 77 11.69 -9.41 -13.35
CA ARG A 77 10.46 -9.45 -14.15
C ARG A 77 9.26 -9.48 -13.22
N PHE A 78 8.21 -8.79 -13.65
CA PHE A 78 6.95 -8.72 -12.94
C PHE A 78 5.84 -9.17 -13.89
N ASP A 79 4.93 -9.99 -13.37
CA ASP A 79 3.74 -10.38 -14.11
C ASP A 79 2.67 -9.27 -13.95
N PRO A 80 2.20 -8.65 -15.05
CA PRO A 80 1.14 -7.65 -15.00
C PRO A 80 -0.13 -8.13 -14.29
N PHE A 81 -0.45 -9.43 -14.32
CA PHE A 81 -1.62 -9.97 -13.63
C PHE A 81 -1.43 -10.02 -12.11
N GLU A 82 -0.24 -10.39 -11.64
CA GLU A 82 0.10 -10.35 -10.21
C GLU A 82 0.08 -8.92 -9.68
N LEU A 83 0.61 -7.96 -10.47
CA LEU A 83 0.59 -6.55 -10.11
C LEU A 83 -0.85 -6.01 -9.97
N ARG A 84 -1.73 -6.37 -10.90
CA ARG A 84 -3.16 -6.00 -10.83
C ARG A 84 -3.83 -6.57 -9.59
N ALA A 85 -3.56 -7.83 -9.27
CA ALA A 85 -4.10 -8.49 -8.07
C ALA A 85 -3.68 -7.79 -6.76
N LEU A 86 -2.50 -7.16 -6.73
CA LEU A 86 -2.07 -6.35 -5.57
C LEU A 86 -2.91 -5.07 -5.38
N ALA A 87 -3.50 -4.54 -6.46
CA ALA A 87 -4.32 -3.33 -6.45
C ALA A 87 -5.81 -3.59 -6.21
N GLU A 88 -6.32 -4.80 -6.50
CA GLU A 88 -7.72 -5.19 -6.28
C GLU A 88 -8.28 -4.84 -4.89
N PRO A 89 -7.52 -4.98 -3.78
CA PRO A 89 -7.99 -4.59 -2.46
C PRO A 89 -8.37 -3.11 -2.33
N PHE A 90 -7.90 -2.25 -3.23
CA PHE A 90 -8.09 -0.80 -3.22
C PHE A 90 -9.17 -0.34 -4.22
N ALA A 91 -9.88 -1.27 -4.87
CA ALA A 91 -10.94 -0.94 -5.81
C ALA A 91 -12.11 -0.18 -5.11
N PRO A 92 -12.72 0.82 -5.77
CA PRO A 92 -13.83 1.59 -5.20
C PRO A 92 -14.99 0.72 -4.72
N GLU A 93 -15.35 -0.33 -5.48
CA GLU A 93 -16.45 -1.23 -5.15
C GLU A 93 -16.21 -1.99 -3.84
N ARG A 94 -14.94 -2.25 -3.50
CA ARG A 94 -14.57 -2.85 -2.23
C ARG A 94 -14.64 -1.82 -1.09
N PHE A 95 -14.15 -0.61 -1.34
CA PHE A 95 -14.24 0.49 -0.37
C PHE A 95 -15.70 0.76 0.01
N ASP A 96 -16.59 0.95 -0.96
CA ASP A 96 -18.01 1.23 -0.74
C ASP A 96 -18.65 0.13 0.11
N ARG A 97 -18.43 -1.14 -0.26
CA ARG A 97 -18.97 -2.29 0.48
C ARG A 97 -18.49 -2.34 1.92
N GLU A 98 -17.19 -2.12 2.15
CA GLU A 98 -16.62 -2.17 3.50
C GLU A 98 -17.04 -0.97 4.35
N PHE A 99 -17.12 0.21 3.75
CA PHE A 99 -17.56 1.44 4.41
C PHE A 99 -19.05 1.38 4.79
N ASP A 100 -19.91 0.90 3.89
CA ASP A 100 -21.33 0.68 4.16
C ASP A 100 -21.54 -0.30 5.31
N ALA A 101 -20.77 -1.38 5.36
CA ALA A 101 -20.83 -2.35 6.45
C ALA A 101 -20.44 -1.72 7.80
N VAL A 102 -19.39 -0.90 7.82
CA VAL A 102 -18.95 -0.17 9.03
C VAL A 102 -20.01 0.84 9.48
N LEU A 103 -20.59 1.60 8.53
CA LEU A 103 -21.67 2.56 8.82
C LEU A 103 -22.91 1.87 9.37
N ALA A 104 -23.37 0.78 8.74
CA ALA A 104 -24.53 0.02 9.19
C ALA A 104 -24.33 -0.49 10.62
N HIS A 105 -23.17 -1.10 10.91
CA HIS A 105 -22.84 -1.56 12.25
C HIS A 105 -22.80 -0.43 13.28
N GLY A 106 -22.20 0.71 12.93
CA GLY A 106 -22.17 1.90 13.79
C GLY A 106 -23.56 2.47 14.07
N LEU A 107 -24.42 2.52 13.06
CA LEU A 107 -25.80 3.01 13.19
C LEU A 107 -26.65 2.07 14.05
N GLU A 108 -26.50 0.75 13.89
CA GLU A 108 -27.16 -0.21 14.76
C GLU A 108 -26.74 -0.06 16.23
N ALA A 109 -25.43 0.08 16.48
CA ALA A 109 -24.90 0.30 17.82
C ALA A 109 -25.42 1.61 18.41
N TRP A 110 -25.53 2.66 17.61
CA TRP A 110 -26.10 3.94 18.01
C TRP A 110 -27.58 3.83 18.36
N ASN A 111 -28.38 3.16 17.53
CA ASN A 111 -29.82 3.00 17.74
C ASN A 111 -30.14 2.14 18.97
N LYS A 112 -29.24 1.22 19.34
CA LYS A 112 -29.35 0.39 20.55
C LYS A 112 -28.91 1.12 21.84
N ARG A 113 -28.39 2.35 21.76
CA ARG A 113 -28.03 3.12 22.96
C ARG A 113 -29.30 3.58 23.68
N PRO A 114 -29.42 3.36 25.00
CA PRO A 114 -30.53 3.91 25.77
C PRO A 114 -30.49 5.44 25.69
N ALA A 115 -31.65 6.07 25.47
CA ALA A 115 -31.77 7.52 25.49
C ALA A 115 -31.15 8.04 26.79
N ARG A 116 -30.17 8.94 26.69
CA ARG A 116 -29.62 9.63 27.87
C ARG A 116 -30.81 10.29 28.56
N GLY A 117 -31.16 9.77 29.74
CA GLY A 117 -32.28 10.25 30.53
C GLY A 117 -32.18 11.76 30.66
N GLY A 118 -33.23 12.45 30.22
CA GLY A 118 -33.35 13.89 30.39
C GLY A 118 -33.24 14.21 31.87
N VAL A 119 -32.24 15.01 32.22
CA VAL A 119 -32.20 15.72 33.49
C VAL A 119 -33.38 16.69 33.46
N ARG A 120 -34.45 16.34 34.19
CA ARG A 120 -35.47 17.30 34.61
C ARG A 120 -34.97 18.03 35.84
#